data_AF-D9SDF6-F1
#
_entry.id   AF-D9SDF6-F1
#
_cell.length_a   1.000
_cell.length_b   1.000
_cell.length_c   1.000
_cell.angle_alpha   90.00
_cell.angle_beta   90.00
_cell.angle_gamma   90.00
#
_symmetry.space_group_name_H-M   'P 1'
#
loop_
_entity.id
_entity.type
_entity.pdbx_description
1 polymer ?
#
loop_
_entity_poly.entity_id
_entity_poly.type
_entity_poly.pdbx_seq_one_letter_code
_entity_poly.pdbx_strand_id
1 'polypeptide(L)'
;MSNRFEKAALVRGEARSADIERKVKEAMNTIMAEIKSNGGIYPANGGAVSKNEVARRAGISETTLFTPKQKELGKKVTLWLEALKKKETIGRQRVRRTFEDRAEDWKSRFLALQDSHIKTELDLQVAQSERDEAIAEVQRLRNENAVILDQLRLAGKSKITPIPKREN
;
A
#
# COMPACT_ATOMS: atom_id res chain seq x y z
N MET A 1 34.72 -2.23 39.43
CA MET A 1 33.47 -1.80 38.76
C MET A 1 33.65 -1.34 37.30
N SER A 2 34.86 -1.00 36.81
CA SER A 2 35.12 -0.53 35.42
C SER A 2 34.72 -1.52 34.31
N ASN A 3 34.95 -2.81 34.54
CA ASN A 3 34.85 -3.86 33.53
C ASN A 3 33.40 -4.10 33.00
N ARG A 4 32.37 -3.76 33.79
CA ARG A 4 30.95 -3.93 33.37
C ARG A 4 30.49 -2.83 32.42
N PHE A 5 30.98 -1.60 32.61
CA PHE A 5 30.64 -0.47 31.73
C PHE A 5 31.37 -0.56 30.39
N GLU A 6 32.63 -1.01 30.39
CA GLU A 6 33.41 -1.26 29.18
C GLU A 6 32.75 -2.35 28.32
N LYS A 7 32.37 -3.50 28.90
CA LYS A 7 31.64 -4.56 28.20
C LYS A 7 30.30 -4.08 27.64
N ALA A 8 29.53 -3.32 28.42
CA ALA A 8 28.25 -2.78 27.97
C ALA A 8 28.40 -1.76 26.82
N ALA A 9 29.47 -0.96 26.83
CA ALA A 9 29.79 -0.03 25.75
C ALA A 9 30.18 -0.76 24.47
N LEU A 10 30.91 -1.87 24.59
CA LEU A 10 31.33 -2.72 23.47
C LEU A 10 30.13 -3.38 22.79
N VAL A 11 29.21 -3.99 23.57
CA VAL A 11 27.97 -4.58 23.07
C VAL A 11 27.07 -3.54 22.37
N ARG A 12 26.91 -2.35 22.95
CA ARG A 12 26.18 -1.25 22.28
C ARG A 12 26.86 -0.81 20.99
N GLY A 13 28.18 -0.79 20.99
CA GLY A 13 29.00 -0.45 19.84
C GLY A 13 28.85 -1.43 18.68
N GLU A 14 28.71 -2.73 18.98
CA GLU A 14 28.47 -3.81 18.01
C GLU A 14 27.03 -3.78 17.48
N ALA A 15 26.04 -3.64 18.37
CA ALA A 15 24.63 -3.52 17.99
C ALA A 15 24.40 -2.34 17.04
N ARG A 16 25.03 -1.19 17.30
CA ARG A 16 24.96 -0.02 16.41
C ARG A 16 25.61 -0.30 15.05
N SER A 17 26.72 -1.02 15.01
CA SER A 17 27.36 -1.39 13.73
C SER A 17 26.47 -2.32 12.91
N ALA A 18 25.83 -3.30 13.54
CA ALA A 18 24.91 -4.22 12.87
C ALA A 18 23.67 -3.50 12.30
N ASP A 19 23.10 -2.56 13.06
CA ASP A 19 21.96 -1.75 12.58
C ASP A 19 22.33 -0.89 11.36
N ILE A 20 23.53 -0.28 11.36
CA ILE A 20 24.03 0.48 10.21
C ILE A 20 24.20 -0.44 8.99
N GLU A 21 24.78 -1.63 9.16
CA GLU A 21 24.94 -2.57 8.04
C GLU A 21 23.59 -3.00 7.45
N ARG A 22 22.58 -3.23 8.32
CA ARG A 22 21.22 -3.55 7.87
C ARG A 22 20.60 -2.42 7.05
N LYS A 23 20.63 -1.19 7.57
CA LYS A 23 20.08 0.00 6.87
C LYS A 23 20.74 0.24 5.52
N VAL A 24 22.06 0.04 5.45
CA VAL A 24 22.81 0.18 4.19
C VAL A 24 22.40 -0.89 3.18
N LYS A 25 22.22 -2.15 3.61
CA LYS A 25 21.73 -3.22 2.73
C LYS A 25 20.30 -2.97 2.24
N GLU A 26 19.41 -2.55 3.14
CA GLU A 26 18.03 -2.16 2.78
C GLU A 26 18.05 -1.04 1.74
N ALA A 27 18.86 0.01 1.95
CA ALA A 27 19.00 1.11 0.99
C ALA A 27 19.54 0.65 -0.37
N MET A 28 20.55 -0.23 -0.41
CA MET A 28 21.05 -0.80 -1.65
C MET A 28 19.97 -1.57 -2.40
N ASN A 29 19.15 -2.36 -1.69
CA ASN A 29 18.05 -3.12 -2.29
C ASN A 29 16.95 -2.20 -2.84
N THR A 30 16.60 -1.14 -2.10
CA THR A 30 15.62 -0.14 -2.58
C THR A 30 16.14 0.56 -3.84
N ILE A 31 17.40 0.97 -3.86
CA ILE A 31 18.02 1.59 -5.03
C ILE A 31 17.97 0.62 -6.23
N MET A 32 18.31 -0.65 -6.04
CA MET A 32 18.19 -1.68 -7.10
C MET A 32 16.76 -1.81 -7.63
N ALA A 33 15.76 -1.84 -6.74
CA ALA A 33 14.36 -1.95 -7.13
C ALA A 33 13.89 -0.74 -7.93
N GLU A 34 14.32 0.46 -7.53
CA GLU A 34 14.02 1.71 -8.25
C GLU A 34 14.69 1.75 -9.61
N ILE A 35 15.95 1.31 -9.71
CA ILE A 35 16.66 1.23 -11.00
C ILE A 35 15.92 0.26 -11.93
N LYS A 36 15.57 -0.93 -11.44
CA LYS A 36 14.81 -1.93 -12.21
C LYS A 36 13.44 -1.41 -12.66
N SER A 37 12.71 -0.76 -11.76
CA SER A 37 11.38 -0.19 -12.06
C SER A 37 11.44 0.95 -13.08
N ASN A 38 12.56 1.64 -13.18
CA ASN A 38 12.74 2.78 -14.07
C ASN A 38 13.52 2.42 -15.35
N GLY A 39 13.58 1.13 -15.70
CA GLY A 39 14.20 0.66 -16.95
C GLY A 39 15.73 0.71 -16.94
N GLY A 40 16.35 0.45 -15.78
CA GLY A 40 17.81 0.45 -15.63
C GLY A 40 18.41 1.82 -15.29
N ILE A 41 17.57 2.82 -14.96
CA ILE A 41 18.02 4.18 -14.63
C ILE A 41 17.60 4.54 -13.21
N TYR A 42 18.53 5.08 -12.42
CA TYR A 42 18.21 5.57 -11.07
C TYR A 42 17.39 6.88 -11.15
N PRO A 43 16.23 7.00 -10.49
CA PRO A 43 15.35 8.17 -10.63
C PRO A 43 15.83 9.40 -9.86
N ALA A 44 16.64 9.23 -8.81
CA ALA A 44 17.09 10.32 -7.94
C ALA A 44 18.52 10.78 -8.27
N ASN A 45 18.95 11.90 -7.70
CA ASN A 45 20.30 12.44 -7.80
C ASN A 45 20.85 12.52 -9.25
N GLY A 46 19.97 12.89 -10.20
CA GLY A 46 20.33 13.02 -11.61
C GLY A 46 20.82 11.71 -12.27
N GLY A 47 20.40 10.55 -11.76
CA GLY A 47 20.79 9.23 -12.28
C GLY A 47 22.06 8.65 -11.66
N ALA A 48 22.75 9.40 -10.81
CA ALA A 48 24.01 8.96 -10.22
C ALA A 48 23.80 8.36 -8.83
N VAL A 49 24.26 7.12 -8.65
CA VAL A 49 24.36 6.48 -7.33
C VAL A 49 25.79 6.64 -6.81
N SER A 50 25.95 7.29 -5.67
CA SER A 50 27.23 7.50 -4.98
C SER A 50 27.19 6.92 -3.57
N LYS A 51 28.33 6.86 -2.87
CA LYS A 51 28.36 6.45 -1.45
C LYS A 51 27.50 7.36 -0.57
N ASN A 52 27.54 8.67 -0.83
CA ASN A 52 26.74 9.64 -0.08
C ASN A 52 25.25 9.42 -0.36
N GLU A 53 24.89 9.07 -1.59
CA GLU A 53 23.51 8.72 -1.91
C GLU A 53 23.04 7.47 -1.16
N VAL A 54 23.87 6.43 -1.08
CA VAL A 54 23.57 5.24 -0.27
C VAL A 54 23.43 5.59 1.22
N ALA A 55 24.32 6.44 1.75
CA ALA A 55 24.24 6.90 3.14
C ALA A 55 22.96 7.70 3.42
N ARG A 56 22.60 8.61 2.51
CA ARG A 56 21.37 9.40 2.57
C ARG A 56 20.14 8.51 2.58
N ARG A 57 20.09 7.50 1.69
CA ARG A 57 18.98 6.55 1.59
C ARG A 57 18.89 5.62 2.79
N ALA A 58 20.01 5.26 3.39
CA ALA A 58 20.09 4.48 4.62
C ALA A 58 19.77 5.30 5.89
N GLY A 59 19.58 6.62 5.79
CA GLY A 59 19.31 7.48 6.94
C GLY A 59 20.50 7.59 7.91
N ILE A 60 21.73 7.46 7.40
CA ILE A 60 22.96 7.61 8.17
C ILE A 60 23.74 8.85 7.73
N SER A 61 24.63 9.36 8.58
CA SER A 61 25.49 10.49 8.20
C SER A 61 26.40 10.10 7.03
N GLU A 62 26.57 11.01 6.07
CA GLU A 62 27.39 10.81 4.86
C GLU A 62 28.83 10.38 5.18
N THR A 63 29.37 10.83 6.31
CA THR A 63 30.74 10.49 6.74
C THR A 63 30.85 9.10 7.35
N THR A 64 29.74 8.47 7.74
CA THR A 64 29.72 7.18 8.47
C THR A 64 30.46 6.09 7.70
N LEU A 65 30.25 6.00 6.38
CA LEU A 65 30.88 5.00 5.52
C LEU A 65 32.38 5.24 5.29
N PHE A 66 32.90 6.41 5.69
CA PHE A 66 34.32 6.77 5.62
C PHE A 66 35.03 6.57 6.96
N THR A 67 34.29 6.30 8.04
CA THR A 67 34.90 6.09 9.37
C THR A 67 35.69 4.78 9.44
N PRO A 68 36.81 4.73 10.20
CA PRO A 68 37.60 3.50 10.36
C PRO A 68 36.79 2.31 10.86
N LYS A 69 35.81 2.58 11.75
CA LYS A 69 34.94 1.55 12.33
C LYS A 69 34.04 0.87 11.29
N GLN A 70 33.69 1.56 10.20
CA GLN A 70 32.82 1.06 9.14
C GLN A 70 33.57 0.86 7.81
N LYS A 71 34.91 0.77 7.85
CA LYS A 71 35.75 0.65 6.66
C LYS A 71 35.38 -0.53 5.77
N GLU A 72 35.09 -1.69 6.38
CA GLU A 72 34.70 -2.89 5.63
C GLU A 72 33.32 -2.74 4.98
N LEU A 73 32.36 -2.11 5.65
CA LEU A 73 31.06 -1.79 5.06
C LEU A 73 31.21 -0.79 3.90
N GLY A 74 32.03 0.25 4.07
CA GLY A 74 32.35 1.21 3.02
C GLY A 74 32.98 0.55 1.79
N LYS A 75 33.86 -0.45 1.97
CA LYS A 75 34.42 -1.25 0.87
C LYS A 75 33.35 -2.06 0.15
N LYS A 76 32.45 -2.74 0.88
CA LYS A 76 31.32 -3.49 0.27
C LYS A 76 30.45 -2.57 -0.60
N VAL A 77 30.10 -1.39 -0.10
CA VAL A 77 29.34 -0.38 -0.87
C VAL A 77 30.13 0.06 -2.11
N THR A 78 31.45 0.26 -1.99
CA THR A 78 32.30 0.61 -3.14
C THR A 78 32.25 -0.47 -4.22
N LEU A 79 32.44 -1.73 -3.84
CA LEU A 79 32.42 -2.86 -4.78
C LEU A 79 31.06 -3.00 -5.46
N TRP A 80 29.97 -2.79 -4.72
CA TRP A 80 28.63 -2.78 -5.29
C TRP A 80 28.41 -1.62 -6.28
N LEU A 81 28.88 -0.41 -5.97
CA LEU A 81 28.83 0.72 -6.90
C LEU A 81 29.63 0.45 -8.18
N GLU A 82 30.80 -0.19 -8.07
CA GLU A 82 31.60 -0.58 -9.23
C GLU A 82 30.93 -1.70 -10.05
N ALA A 83 30.27 -2.66 -9.39
CA ALA A 83 29.48 -3.68 -10.08
C ALA A 83 28.27 -3.08 -10.81
N LEU A 84 27.60 -2.12 -10.19
CA LEU A 84 26.50 -1.34 -10.78
C LEU A 84 26.94 -0.64 -12.06
N LYS A 85 28.04 0.14 -12.00
CA LYS A 85 28.58 0.87 -13.16
C LYS A 85 28.93 -0.05 -14.34
N LYS A 86 29.32 -1.30 -14.07
CA LYS A 86 29.69 -2.28 -15.12
C LYS A 86 28.49 -2.96 -15.75
N LYS A 87 27.44 -3.24 -14.97
CA LYS A 87 26.31 -4.09 -15.39
C LYS A 87 25.15 -3.29 -15.97
N GLU A 88 24.92 -2.10 -15.43
CA GLU A 88 23.84 -1.22 -15.82
C GLU A 88 24.47 0.09 -16.29
N THR A 89 23.85 0.75 -17.27
CA THR A 89 24.30 2.05 -17.79
C THR A 89 23.98 3.15 -16.77
N ILE A 90 24.47 2.98 -15.53
CA ILE A 90 24.32 3.90 -14.41
C ILE A 90 25.46 4.90 -14.53
N GLY A 91 25.26 5.85 -15.41
CA GLY A 91 26.01 7.08 -15.47
C GLY A 91 25.05 8.25 -15.41
N ARG A 92 25.61 9.45 -15.46
CA ARG A 92 24.90 10.65 -15.91
C ARG A 92 24.60 10.51 -17.41
N GLN A 93 24.00 9.39 -17.82
CA GLN A 93 23.47 9.22 -19.14
C GLN A 93 22.31 10.19 -19.22
N ARG A 94 22.48 11.20 -20.06
CA ARG A 94 21.45 12.18 -20.39
C ARG A 94 20.21 11.39 -20.79
N VAL A 95 19.30 11.23 -19.84
CA VAL A 95 18.13 10.36 -19.96
C VAL A 95 17.35 10.88 -21.16
N ARG A 96 17.34 10.11 -22.24
CA ARG A 96 16.48 10.32 -23.41
C ARG A 96 15.12 9.67 -23.20
N ARG A 97 14.70 9.45 -21.95
CA ARG A 97 13.28 9.51 -21.60
C ARG A 97 12.96 10.98 -21.46
N THR A 98 12.30 11.49 -22.46
CA THR A 98 11.96 12.91 -22.57
C THR A 98 11.03 13.27 -21.39
N PHE A 99 10.93 14.54 -21.02
CA PHE A 99 9.96 14.95 -20.00
C PHE A 99 8.54 14.54 -20.43
N GLU A 100 8.34 14.47 -21.73
CA GLU A 100 7.17 14.04 -22.47
C GLU A 100 6.81 12.58 -22.17
N ASP A 101 7.75 11.64 -22.22
CA ASP A 101 7.46 10.22 -21.89
C ASP A 101 7.00 10.05 -20.44
N ARG A 102 7.57 10.85 -19.53
CA ARG A 102 7.18 10.83 -18.11
C ARG A 102 5.83 11.51 -17.91
N ALA A 103 5.59 12.62 -18.60
CA ALA A 103 4.30 13.30 -18.57
C ALA A 103 3.19 12.39 -19.10
N GLU A 104 3.45 11.62 -20.16
CA GLU A 104 2.48 10.68 -20.72
C GLU A 104 2.21 9.49 -19.77
N ASP A 105 3.23 8.95 -19.08
CA ASP A 105 3.00 7.91 -18.05
C ASP A 105 2.15 8.45 -16.88
N TRP A 106 2.43 9.66 -16.41
CA TRP A 106 1.63 10.31 -15.36
C TRP A 106 0.20 10.58 -15.81
N LYS A 107 0.01 11.04 -17.05
CA LYS A 107 -1.30 11.26 -17.65
C LYS A 107 -2.06 9.95 -17.78
N SER A 108 -1.42 8.87 -18.24
CA SER A 108 -2.03 7.55 -18.33
C SER A 108 -2.52 7.04 -16.97
N ARG A 109 -1.69 7.17 -15.93
CA ARG A 109 -2.07 6.81 -14.55
C ARG A 109 -3.21 7.67 -14.02
N PHE A 110 -3.19 8.96 -14.30
CA PHE A 110 -4.24 9.88 -13.90
C PHE A 110 -5.58 9.53 -14.55
N LEU A 111 -5.59 9.26 -15.86
CA LEU A 111 -6.79 8.85 -16.58
C LEU A 111 -7.32 7.51 -16.06
N ALA A 112 -6.45 6.54 -15.81
CA ALA A 112 -6.86 5.25 -15.23
C ALA A 112 -7.50 5.42 -13.83
N LEU A 113 -6.96 6.33 -13.01
CA LEU A 113 -7.53 6.66 -11.70
C LEU A 113 -8.89 7.35 -11.83
N GLN A 114 -9.02 8.29 -12.77
CA GLN A 114 -10.28 8.97 -13.08
C GLN A 114 -11.35 7.98 -13.52
N ASP A 115 -11.03 7.07 -14.44
CA ASP A 115 -11.95 6.03 -14.92
C ASP A 115 -12.40 5.11 -13.79
N SER A 116 -11.47 4.72 -12.91
CA SER A 116 -11.80 3.93 -11.72
C SER A 116 -12.76 4.67 -10.80
N HIS A 117 -12.54 5.97 -10.58
CA HIS A 117 -13.39 6.79 -9.73
C HIS A 117 -14.82 6.92 -10.32
N ILE A 118 -14.92 7.20 -11.61
CA ILE A 118 -16.21 7.28 -12.31
C ILE A 118 -17.00 5.97 -12.17
N LYS A 119 -16.33 4.81 -12.35
CA LYS A 119 -16.98 3.50 -12.15
C LYS A 119 -17.49 3.32 -10.73
N THR A 120 -16.67 3.63 -9.73
CA THR A 120 -17.09 3.49 -8.33
C THR A 120 -18.24 4.41 -7.95
N GLU A 121 -18.30 5.63 -8.51
CA GLU A 121 -19.43 6.55 -8.29
C GLU A 121 -20.70 6.02 -8.94
N LEU A 122 -20.61 5.44 -10.14
CA LEU A 122 -21.75 4.81 -10.80
C LEU A 122 -22.25 3.59 -10.01
N ASP A 123 -21.35 2.72 -9.56
CA ASP A 123 -21.70 1.56 -8.72
C ASP A 123 -22.38 1.99 -7.42
N LEU A 124 -21.91 3.09 -6.81
CA LEU A 124 -22.53 3.66 -5.61
C LEU A 124 -23.95 4.16 -5.88
N GLN A 125 -24.19 4.84 -6.99
CA GLN A 125 -25.52 5.31 -7.38
C GLN A 125 -26.49 4.15 -7.61
N VAL A 126 -26.03 3.08 -8.27
CA VAL A 126 -26.83 1.87 -8.48
C VAL A 126 -27.19 1.23 -7.14
N ALA A 127 -26.21 1.02 -6.25
CA ALA A 127 -26.43 0.44 -4.94
C ALA A 127 -27.38 1.29 -4.06
N GLN A 128 -27.33 2.62 -4.19
CA GLN A 128 -28.28 3.51 -3.51
C GLN A 128 -29.70 3.36 -4.03
N SER A 129 -29.87 3.26 -5.36
CA SER A 129 -31.19 3.02 -5.97
C SER A 129 -31.77 1.68 -5.52
N GLU A 130 -30.98 0.60 -5.58
CA GLU A 130 -31.40 -0.73 -5.14
C GLU A 130 -31.80 -0.75 -3.65
N ARG A 131 -31.04 -0.02 -2.81
CA ARG A 131 -31.36 0.14 -1.39
C ARG A 131 -32.71 0.83 -1.20
N ASP A 132 -32.94 1.93 -1.91
CA ASP A 132 -34.17 2.72 -1.77
C ASP A 132 -35.40 1.95 -2.28
N GLU A 133 -35.25 1.18 -3.37
CA GLU A 133 -36.26 0.24 -3.86
C GLU A 133 -36.56 -0.86 -2.82
N ALA A 134 -35.53 -1.46 -2.24
CA ALA A 134 -35.69 -2.49 -1.21
C ALA A 134 -36.38 -1.94 0.05
N ILE A 135 -36.06 -0.70 0.46
CA ILE A 135 -36.73 -0.02 1.58
C ILE A 135 -38.21 0.19 1.27
N ALA A 136 -38.53 0.68 0.07
CA ALA A 136 -39.91 0.91 -0.36
C ALA A 136 -40.71 -0.41 -0.36
N GLU A 137 -40.12 -1.49 -0.86
CA GLU A 137 -40.74 -2.81 -0.91
C GLU A 137 -40.96 -3.40 0.49
N VAL A 138 -39.98 -3.31 1.38
CA VAL A 138 -40.13 -3.72 2.79
C VAL A 138 -41.26 -2.94 3.45
N GLN A 139 -41.38 -1.64 3.19
CA GLN A 139 -42.46 -0.83 3.75
C GLN A 139 -43.83 -1.24 3.19
N ARG A 140 -43.92 -1.52 1.89
CA ARG A 140 -45.14 -2.02 1.24
C ARG A 140 -45.58 -3.35 1.87
N LEU A 141 -44.68 -4.33 1.95
CA LEU A 141 -44.94 -5.64 2.53
C LEU A 141 -45.31 -5.57 4.01
N ARG A 142 -44.71 -4.66 4.78
CA ARG A 142 -45.08 -4.41 6.18
C ARG A 142 -46.51 -3.88 6.30
N ASN A 143 -46.89 -2.93 5.45
CA ASN A 143 -48.24 -2.38 5.44
C ASN A 143 -49.27 -3.46 5.05
N GLU A 144 -48.98 -4.26 4.00
CA GLU A 144 -49.85 -5.37 3.58
C GLU A 144 -50.02 -6.42 4.67
N ASN A 145 -48.92 -6.84 5.31
CA ASN A 145 -48.97 -7.76 6.44
C ASN A 145 -49.79 -7.20 7.60
N ALA A 146 -49.67 -5.90 7.92
CA ALA A 146 -50.48 -5.27 8.96
C ALA A 146 -51.98 -5.34 8.64
N VAL A 147 -52.36 -5.02 7.39
CA VAL A 147 -53.75 -5.11 6.93
C VAL A 147 -54.28 -6.54 7.01
N ILE A 148 -53.50 -7.53 6.56
CA ILE A 148 -53.89 -8.95 6.61
C ILE A 148 -54.06 -9.41 8.06
N LEU A 149 -53.14 -9.05 8.95
CA LEU A 149 -53.23 -9.39 10.37
C LEU A 149 -54.48 -8.78 11.02
N ASP A 150 -54.83 -7.54 10.67
CA ASP A 150 -56.07 -6.91 11.15
C ASP A 150 -57.31 -7.61 10.61
N GLN A 151 -57.33 -7.99 9.32
CA GLN A 151 -58.42 -8.77 8.72
C GLN A 151 -58.60 -10.13 9.41
N LEU A 152 -57.51 -10.86 9.67
CA LEU A 152 -57.53 -12.13 10.39
C LEU A 152 -58.04 -11.96 11.82
N ARG A 153 -57.63 -10.88 12.51
CA ARG A 153 -58.11 -10.55 13.85
C ARG A 153 -59.60 -10.25 13.87
N LEU A 154 -60.14 -9.57 12.86
CA LEU A 154 -61.57 -9.30 12.72
C LEU A 154 -62.36 -10.58 12.40
N ALA A 155 -61.84 -11.42 11.49
CA ALA A 155 -62.46 -12.71 11.15
C ALA A 155 -62.51 -13.67 12.33
N GLY A 156 -61.44 -13.76 13.13
CA GLY A 156 -61.39 -14.58 14.35
C GLY A 156 -62.29 -14.11 15.49
N LYS A 157 -62.76 -12.85 15.46
CA LYS A 157 -63.79 -12.34 16.39
C LYS A 157 -65.22 -12.64 15.94
N SER A 158 -65.43 -13.04 14.68
CA SER A 158 -66.76 -13.46 14.23
C SER A 158 -67.10 -14.81 14.90
N LYS A 159 -68.33 -14.96 15.39
CA LYS A 159 -68.80 -16.21 16.00
C LYS A 159 -68.82 -17.29 14.91
N ILE A 160 -67.82 -18.16 14.91
CA ILE A 160 -67.80 -19.35 14.07
C ILE A 160 -68.81 -20.32 14.67
N THR A 161 -70.00 -20.40 14.06
CA THR A 161 -70.99 -21.42 14.43
C THR A 161 -70.54 -22.76 13.86
N PRO A 162 -70.28 -23.79 14.69
CA PRO A 162 -69.89 -25.10 14.19
C PRO A 162 -71.03 -25.68 13.37
N ILE A 163 -70.73 -26.13 12.14
CA ILE A 163 -71.70 -26.85 11.30
C ILE A 163 -72.01 -28.18 11.99
N PRO A 164 -73.27 -28.47 12.35
CA PRO A 164 -73.62 -29.71 13.03
C PRO A 164 -73.28 -30.90 12.14
N LYS A 165 -72.56 -31.86 12.73
CA LYS A 165 -72.17 -33.09 12.06
C LYS A 165 -73.44 -33.89 11.77
N ARG A 166 -73.72 -34.20 10.50
CA ARG A 166 -74.82 -35.12 10.12
C ARG A 166 -74.53 -36.49 10.73
N GLU A 167 -75.39 -36.93 11.64
CA GLU A 167 -75.46 -38.34 12.03
C GLU A 167 -76.11 -39.13 10.87
N ASN A 168 -75.53 -40.29 10.58
CA ASN A 168 -75.97 -41.21 9.52
C ASN A 168 -77.34 -41.81 9.81
#